data_AF-A0A7W6XM77-F1
#
_entry.id   AF-A0A7W6XM77-F1
#
_cell.length_a   1.000
_cell.length_b   1.000
_cell.length_c   1.000
_cell.angle_alpha   90.00
_cell.angle_beta   90.00
_cell.angle_gamma   90.00
#
_symmetry.space_group_name_H-M   'P 1'
#
loop_
_entity.id
_entity.type
_entity.pdbx_description
1 polymer ?
#
loop_
_entity_poly.entity_id
_entity_poly.type
_entity_poly.pdbx_seq_one_letter_code
_entity_poly.pdbx_strand_id
1 'polypeptide(L)'
;MELSVPASGMASARLLILTDHMPVLSDPIITELLGSIEANRLMLLCGAGLSMPSPSNLLPAWRVAKLCYERRRDIEVLPEALRYDLDALAGHFHAAGHFKDQFLGLVPWAELLGAPNAGHAAVSDLLVARAAHSTLSANFDPLIEIWAKTRKIDLRGALDGAQATEYSAATNPLLKFHGCLDRDRDATLWTQRQLGEASVQQRIESIKHWLSINLPGKDLLIVGFWTDWGYFNDVLADAIAVGGIGRVLVIDPDSAEGLQRKAPGLWGHLTAGTQFSHIVGSGDEALDQLRTAFSKVWARRFFRLAQPMAPAIPAPDPSDWLGDELYDLRRDAEGVPYNRAARQKGPTPEAAQAALAHLLLTQANATREGAWYRLNNQTIRVVQGGGQSLSTVRERYDEPSSLASPDYVICAGAVDLSLPAKIIPGGAGASVVRPTKGGSAKWLTLDQARAELGI
;
A
#
# COMPACT_ATOMS: atom_id res chain seq x y z
N MET A 1 5.10 -60.44 -17.14
CA MET A 1 5.33 -60.82 -15.74
C MET A 1 5.49 -59.52 -14.98
N GLU A 2 4.38 -59.12 -14.35
CA GLU A 2 4.25 -57.92 -13.55
C GLU A 2 5.23 -57.93 -12.39
N LEU A 3 5.90 -56.80 -12.13
CA LEU A 3 6.39 -56.49 -10.79
C LEU A 3 6.05 -55.01 -10.50
N SER A 4 5.17 -54.89 -9.52
CA SER A 4 4.57 -53.70 -8.92
C SER A 4 5.60 -52.78 -8.27
N VAL A 5 5.43 -51.47 -8.47
CA VAL A 5 6.06 -50.42 -7.65
C VAL A 5 5.06 -50.00 -6.56
N PRO A 6 5.40 -50.04 -5.26
CA PRO A 6 4.55 -49.46 -4.23
C PRO A 6 4.76 -47.95 -4.15
N ALA A 7 3.65 -47.22 -4.14
CA ALA A 7 3.58 -45.80 -3.84
C ALA A 7 3.60 -45.60 -2.31
N SER A 8 4.54 -44.79 -1.80
CA SER A 8 4.40 -44.19 -0.47
C SER A 8 5.26 -42.94 -0.31
N GLY A 9 4.60 -41.82 -0.02
CA GLY A 9 5.11 -40.80 0.90
C GLY A 9 6.10 -39.77 0.37
N MET A 10 5.64 -38.82 -0.45
CA MET A 10 6.27 -37.49 -0.47
C MET A 10 5.51 -36.56 0.48
N ALA A 11 5.97 -36.53 1.73
CA ALA A 11 5.72 -35.38 2.60
C ALA A 11 6.46 -34.18 1.98
N SER A 12 5.68 -33.18 1.55
CA SER A 12 6.18 -31.90 1.05
C SER A 12 6.84 -31.13 2.19
N ALA A 13 8.12 -31.38 2.44
CA ALA A 13 8.96 -30.49 3.24
C ALA A 13 9.14 -29.19 2.47
N ARG A 14 8.38 -28.15 2.85
CA ARG A 14 8.64 -26.77 2.43
C ARG A 14 10.01 -26.38 2.98
N LEU A 15 10.99 -26.29 2.09
CA LEU A 15 12.27 -25.67 2.37
C LEU A 15 12.02 -24.17 2.63
N LEU A 16 11.94 -23.78 3.90
CA LEU A 16 12.08 -22.39 4.32
C LEU A 16 13.51 -21.97 3.98
N ILE A 17 13.69 -21.27 2.87
CA ILE A 17 14.89 -20.47 2.65
C ILE A 17 14.71 -19.22 3.53
N LEU A 18 15.06 -19.36 4.81
CA LEU A 18 15.39 -18.24 5.68
C LEU A 18 16.79 -17.78 5.27
N THR A 19 16.90 -16.98 4.21
CA THR A 19 17.99 -16.00 4.19
C THR A 19 17.67 -15.03 5.31
N ASP A 20 18.55 -14.93 6.31
CA ASP A 20 18.54 -13.86 7.32
C ASP A 20 18.67 -12.50 6.59
N HIS A 21 17.58 -12.02 6.02
CA HIS A 21 17.47 -10.65 5.59
C HIS A 21 17.35 -9.83 6.87
N MET A 22 18.45 -9.18 7.26
CA MET A 22 18.41 -8.20 8.33
C MET A 22 17.33 -7.16 8.01
N PRO A 23 16.45 -6.81 8.97
CA PRO A 23 15.42 -5.82 8.74
C PRO A 23 16.07 -4.47 8.41
N VAL A 24 15.48 -3.76 7.45
CA VAL A 24 15.93 -2.42 7.03
C VAL A 24 15.69 -1.41 8.16
N LEU A 25 14.54 -1.52 8.83
CA LEU A 25 14.17 -0.67 9.95
C LEU A 25 14.48 -1.36 11.28
N SER A 26 15.26 -0.71 12.12
CA SER A 26 15.49 -1.15 13.49
C SER A 26 14.27 -0.86 14.39
N ASP A 27 14.15 -1.59 15.51
CA ASP A 27 13.05 -1.41 16.47
C ASP A 27 12.88 0.04 16.97
N PRO A 28 13.96 0.81 17.26
CA PRO A 28 13.82 2.22 17.62
C PRO A 28 13.18 3.05 16.51
N ILE A 29 13.60 2.85 15.26
CA ILE A 29 13.05 3.60 14.11
C ILE A 29 11.59 3.22 13.87
N ILE A 30 11.24 1.94 13.95
CA ILE A 30 9.85 1.49 13.91
C ILE A 30 9.02 2.17 15.00
N THR A 31 9.51 2.19 16.24
CA THR A 31 8.80 2.80 17.37
C THR A 31 8.55 4.28 17.14
N GLU A 32 9.53 5.01 16.63
CA GLU A 32 9.38 6.43 16.33
C GLU A 32 8.39 6.68 15.18
N LEU A 33 8.47 5.90 14.09
CA LEU A 33 7.53 6.01 12.97
C LEU A 33 6.10 5.67 13.38
N LEU A 34 5.91 4.67 14.24
CA LEU A 34 4.60 4.37 14.84
C LEU A 34 4.11 5.52 15.72
N GLY A 35 4.99 6.15 16.50
CA GLY A 35 4.67 7.37 17.25
C GLY A 35 4.22 8.51 16.34
N SER A 36 4.86 8.66 15.18
CA SER A 36 4.48 9.63 14.16
C SER A 36 3.10 9.34 13.55
N ILE A 37 2.82 8.08 13.25
CA ILE A 37 1.48 7.63 12.81
C ILE A 37 0.46 8.02 13.87
N GLU A 38 0.67 7.64 15.14
CA GLU A 38 -0.27 7.94 16.23
C GLU A 38 -0.54 9.45 16.39
N ALA A 39 0.51 10.26 16.30
CA ALA A 39 0.42 11.73 16.36
C ALA A 39 -0.13 12.40 15.09
N ASN A 40 -0.47 11.64 14.03
CA ASN A 40 -0.87 12.14 12.71
C ASN A 40 0.18 13.04 12.05
N ARG A 41 1.47 12.71 12.26
CA ARG A 41 2.61 13.50 11.77
C ARG A 41 3.32 12.85 10.58
N LEU A 42 3.10 11.58 10.29
CA LEU A 42 3.81 10.89 9.22
C LEU A 42 3.41 11.43 7.84
N MET A 43 4.38 11.94 7.08
CA MET A 43 4.27 12.18 5.64
C MET A 43 5.27 11.30 4.89
N LEU A 44 4.89 10.83 3.70
CA LEU A 44 5.77 10.03 2.86
C LEU A 44 6.19 10.80 1.62
N LEU A 45 7.39 10.54 1.13
CA LEU A 45 7.85 10.96 -0.19
C LEU A 45 8.46 9.79 -0.93
N CYS A 46 7.89 9.44 -2.07
CA CYS A 46 8.26 8.27 -2.86
C CYS A 46 8.83 8.65 -4.22
N GLY A 47 9.84 7.92 -4.67
CA GLY A 47 10.45 8.11 -5.99
C GLY A 47 10.53 6.81 -6.79
N ALA A 48 11.21 6.88 -7.93
CA ALA A 48 11.21 5.79 -8.91
C ALA A 48 11.80 4.50 -8.33
N GLY A 49 12.66 4.59 -7.31
CA GLY A 49 13.20 3.44 -6.60
C GLY A 49 12.12 2.58 -5.93
N LEU A 50 10.93 3.13 -5.63
CA LEU A 50 9.80 2.35 -5.14
C LEU A 50 9.22 1.40 -6.19
N SER A 51 9.29 1.77 -7.47
CA SER A 51 8.67 1.02 -8.59
C SER A 51 9.59 -0.01 -9.23
N MET A 52 10.88 -0.02 -8.87
CA MET A 52 11.87 -0.94 -9.43
C MET A 52 11.83 -2.35 -8.82
N PRO A 53 11.63 -2.55 -7.51
CA PRO A 53 11.57 -3.89 -6.92
C PRO A 53 10.42 -4.75 -7.47
N SER A 54 10.63 -6.06 -7.45
CA SER A 54 9.62 -7.06 -7.84
C SER A 54 8.36 -6.97 -6.98
N PRO A 55 7.16 -7.29 -7.50
CA PRO A 55 6.85 -7.67 -8.89
C PRO A 55 6.71 -6.49 -9.86
N SER A 56 6.90 -5.24 -9.42
CA SER A 56 6.70 -4.05 -10.26
C SER A 56 7.71 -3.99 -11.39
N ASN A 57 9.00 -4.17 -11.09
CA ASN A 57 10.08 -4.27 -12.09
C ASN A 57 10.09 -3.14 -13.14
N LEU A 58 9.63 -1.93 -12.77
CA LEU A 58 9.57 -0.81 -13.72
C LEU A 58 10.98 -0.33 -14.09
N LEU A 59 11.09 0.22 -15.30
CA LEU A 59 12.36 0.64 -15.85
C LEU A 59 12.92 1.89 -15.12
N PRO A 60 14.21 1.91 -14.76
CA PRO A 60 14.86 3.13 -14.31
C PRO A 60 15.01 4.13 -15.46
N ALA A 61 15.12 5.42 -15.12
CA ALA A 61 15.17 6.53 -16.08
C ALA A 61 16.20 6.35 -17.21
N TRP A 62 17.42 5.92 -16.89
CA TRP A 62 18.48 5.69 -17.88
C TRP A 62 18.10 4.62 -18.92
N ARG A 63 17.31 3.61 -18.52
CA ARG A 63 16.88 2.53 -19.41
C ARG A 63 15.73 2.98 -20.30
N VAL A 64 14.85 3.85 -19.79
CA VAL A 64 13.84 4.55 -20.60
C VAL A 64 14.51 5.41 -21.65
N ALA A 65 15.51 6.21 -21.27
CA ALA A 65 16.30 7.04 -22.20
C ALA A 65 16.90 6.20 -23.32
N LYS A 66 17.54 5.09 -22.96
CA LYS A 66 18.12 4.15 -23.93
C LYS A 66 17.07 3.67 -24.93
N LEU A 67 15.92 3.17 -24.46
CA LEU A 67 14.88 2.66 -25.36
C LEU A 67 14.33 3.75 -26.29
N CYS A 68 14.12 4.97 -25.80
CA CYS A 68 13.70 6.10 -26.64
C CYS A 68 14.75 6.44 -27.70
N TYR A 69 16.03 6.52 -27.29
CA TYR A 69 17.15 6.80 -28.19
C TYR A 69 17.26 5.74 -29.29
N GLU A 70 17.23 4.44 -28.93
CA GLU A 70 17.31 3.34 -29.90
C GLU A 70 16.16 3.36 -30.90
N ARG A 71 14.93 3.70 -30.46
CA ARG A 71 13.78 3.82 -31.37
C ARG A 71 13.91 4.96 -32.37
N ARG A 72 14.66 6.01 -32.03
CA ARG A 72 14.84 7.18 -32.89
C ARG A 72 16.03 7.05 -33.85
N ARG A 73 17.07 6.30 -33.47
CA ARG A 73 18.36 6.28 -34.15
C ARG A 73 18.30 5.94 -35.66
N ASP A 74 17.29 5.18 -36.07
CA ASP A 74 17.11 4.77 -37.48
C ASP A 74 16.44 5.86 -38.33
N ILE A 75 15.87 6.89 -37.69
CA ILE A 75 15.20 8.03 -38.32
C ILE A 75 16.11 9.27 -38.30
N GLU A 76 16.86 9.45 -37.21
CA GLU A 76 17.68 10.64 -36.96
C GLU A 76 18.93 10.27 -36.16
N VAL A 77 20.07 10.86 -36.56
CA VAL A 77 21.32 10.74 -35.82
C VAL A 77 21.28 11.65 -34.59
N LEU A 78 21.05 11.06 -33.42
CA LEU A 78 21.07 11.75 -32.14
C LEU A 78 22.48 11.74 -31.51
N PRO A 79 22.89 12.79 -30.76
CA PRO A 79 24.15 12.77 -30.02
C PRO A 79 24.23 11.61 -29.02
N GLU A 80 25.31 10.83 -29.04
CA GLU A 80 25.48 9.63 -28.18
C GLU A 80 25.36 9.95 -26.68
N ALA A 81 25.73 11.16 -26.26
CA ALA A 81 25.61 11.60 -24.87
C ALA A 81 24.16 11.56 -24.34
N LEU A 82 23.14 11.63 -25.22
CA LEU A 82 21.73 11.58 -24.83
C LEU A 82 21.23 10.16 -24.51
N ARG A 83 21.99 9.12 -24.89
CA ARG A 83 21.49 7.74 -24.90
C ARG A 83 21.08 7.21 -23.53
N TYR A 84 21.70 7.70 -22.46
CA TYR A 84 21.44 7.24 -21.09
C TYR A 84 20.92 8.35 -20.17
N ASP A 85 20.70 9.54 -20.72
CA ASP A 85 20.28 10.73 -19.99
C ASP A 85 18.86 11.10 -20.43
N LEU A 86 17.88 10.75 -19.59
CA LEU A 86 16.47 10.97 -19.89
C LEU A 86 16.12 12.46 -19.97
N ASP A 87 16.70 13.27 -19.07
CA ASP A 87 16.46 14.73 -19.05
C ASP A 87 17.05 15.37 -20.30
N ALA A 88 18.30 15.05 -20.65
CA ALA A 88 18.94 15.60 -21.84
C ALA A 88 18.23 15.16 -23.13
N LEU A 89 17.82 13.89 -23.23
CA LEU A 89 17.10 13.38 -24.40
C LEU A 89 15.73 14.05 -24.55
N ALA A 90 14.94 14.09 -23.48
CA ALA A 90 13.65 14.79 -23.46
C ALA A 90 13.81 16.28 -23.79
N GLY A 91 14.84 16.92 -23.22
CA GLY A 91 15.20 18.31 -23.46
C GLY A 91 15.60 18.60 -24.91
N HIS A 92 16.23 17.65 -25.61
CA HIS A 92 16.54 17.78 -27.03
C HIS A 92 15.27 17.93 -27.89
N PHE A 93 14.29 17.05 -27.69
CA PHE A 93 13.01 17.14 -28.40
C PHE A 93 12.19 18.37 -27.97
N HIS A 94 12.26 18.75 -26.70
CA HIS A 94 11.63 19.96 -26.19
C HIS A 94 12.15 21.22 -26.88
N ALA A 95 13.47 21.37 -26.97
CA ALA A 95 14.11 22.50 -27.63
C ALA A 95 13.75 22.61 -29.11
N ALA A 96 13.53 21.47 -29.77
CA ALA A 96 13.13 21.40 -31.17
C ALA A 96 11.63 21.62 -31.40
N GLY A 97 10.83 21.80 -30.34
CA GLY A 97 9.36 21.92 -30.44
C GLY A 97 8.65 20.60 -30.74
N HIS A 98 9.34 19.46 -30.54
CA HIS A 98 8.89 18.11 -30.91
C HIS A 98 8.60 17.20 -29.70
N PHE A 99 8.39 17.78 -28.52
CA PHE A 99 8.25 17.03 -27.28
C PHE A 99 6.98 16.16 -27.27
N LYS A 100 5.82 16.75 -27.54
CA LYS A 100 4.52 16.06 -27.42
C LYS A 100 4.26 15.11 -28.58
N ASP A 101 4.57 15.55 -29.79
CA ASP A 101 4.35 14.84 -31.05
C ASP A 101 5.39 13.74 -31.30
N GLN A 102 6.63 13.87 -30.81
CA GLN A 102 7.67 12.86 -31.04
C GLN A 102 8.15 12.19 -29.75
N PHE A 103 8.70 12.94 -28.79
CA PHE A 103 9.31 12.32 -27.60
C PHE A 103 8.32 11.47 -26.79
N LEU A 104 7.12 11.99 -26.50
CA LEU A 104 6.09 11.21 -25.79
C LEU A 104 5.64 9.96 -26.60
N GLY A 105 5.76 9.98 -27.93
CA GLY A 105 5.54 8.80 -28.78
C GLY A 105 6.63 7.73 -28.67
N LEU A 106 7.86 8.12 -28.30
CA LEU A 106 8.99 7.21 -28.12
C LEU A 106 8.96 6.47 -26.78
N VAL A 107 8.39 7.10 -25.74
CA VAL A 107 8.35 6.54 -24.38
C VAL A 107 7.69 5.15 -24.39
N PRO A 108 8.33 4.13 -23.77
CA PRO A 108 7.82 2.76 -23.74
C PRO A 108 6.73 2.63 -22.66
N TRP A 109 5.59 3.28 -22.83
CA TRP A 109 4.54 3.37 -21.80
C TRP A 109 4.05 2.02 -21.27
N ALA A 110 4.00 0.99 -22.11
CA ALA A 110 3.62 -0.36 -21.70
C ALA A 110 4.59 -0.96 -20.67
N GLU A 111 5.88 -0.61 -20.75
CA GLU A 111 6.93 -1.05 -19.81
C GLU A 111 6.95 -0.23 -18.51
N LEU A 112 6.13 0.83 -18.43
CA LEU A 112 5.92 1.65 -17.22
C LEU A 112 4.60 1.29 -16.51
N LEU A 113 4.00 0.16 -16.91
CA LEU A 113 2.87 -0.48 -16.26
C LEU A 113 3.32 -1.79 -15.63
N GLY A 114 2.71 -2.17 -14.52
CA GLY A 114 3.07 -3.39 -13.81
C GLY A 114 2.12 -3.73 -12.68
N ALA A 115 2.50 -4.74 -11.88
CA ALA A 115 1.81 -5.05 -10.64
C ALA A 115 2.41 -4.23 -9.49
N PRO A 116 1.59 -3.74 -8.53
CA PRO A 116 2.12 -3.10 -7.34
C PRO A 116 2.91 -4.09 -6.48
N ASN A 117 4.07 -3.66 -5.98
CA ASN A 117 4.82 -4.37 -4.94
C ASN A 117 4.36 -4.03 -3.51
N ALA A 118 5.05 -4.60 -2.51
CA ALA A 118 4.72 -4.42 -1.10
C ALA A 118 4.83 -2.96 -0.63
N GLY A 119 5.77 -2.19 -1.19
CA GLY A 119 5.89 -0.75 -0.91
C GLY A 119 4.68 0.05 -1.39
N HIS A 120 4.17 -0.21 -2.60
CA HIS A 120 2.94 0.43 -3.09
C HIS A 120 1.72 0.05 -2.24
N ALA A 121 1.64 -1.23 -1.84
CA ALA A 121 0.61 -1.72 -0.94
C ALA A 121 0.65 -0.97 0.39
N ALA A 122 1.84 -0.81 0.98
CA ALA A 122 2.04 -0.08 2.22
C ALA A 122 1.63 1.39 2.12
N VAL A 123 2.10 2.12 1.10
CA VAL A 123 1.72 3.52 0.91
C VAL A 123 0.20 3.66 0.75
N SER A 124 -0.40 2.84 -0.11
CA SER A 124 -1.84 2.90 -0.34
C SER A 124 -2.64 2.58 0.92
N ASP A 125 -2.26 1.55 1.66
CA ASP A 125 -2.93 1.15 2.90
C ASP A 125 -2.79 2.23 3.98
N LEU A 126 -1.60 2.81 4.16
CA LEU A 126 -1.39 3.90 5.12
C LEU A 126 -2.21 5.15 4.78
N LEU A 127 -2.41 5.48 3.50
CA LEU A 127 -3.27 6.59 3.08
C LEU A 127 -4.76 6.28 3.28
N VAL A 128 -5.19 5.06 2.95
CA VAL A 128 -6.59 4.63 3.06
C VAL A 128 -7.02 4.48 4.53
N ALA A 129 -6.13 3.94 5.37
CA ALA A 129 -6.32 3.82 6.81
C ALA A 129 -6.06 5.13 7.58
N ARG A 130 -5.68 6.21 6.87
CA ARG A 130 -5.31 7.51 7.45
C ARG A 130 -4.16 7.44 8.47
N ALA A 131 -3.26 6.48 8.31
CA ALA A 131 -2.07 6.33 9.13
C ALA A 131 -0.93 7.28 8.68
N ALA A 132 -0.80 7.54 7.38
CA ALA A 132 0.03 8.61 6.85
C ALA A 132 -0.83 9.83 6.52
N HIS A 133 -0.44 11.03 6.96
CA HIS A 133 -1.13 12.30 6.71
C HIS A 133 -1.28 12.59 5.21
N SER A 134 -0.24 12.27 4.43
CA SER A 134 -0.23 12.38 2.97
C SER A 134 1.00 11.69 2.37
N THR A 135 1.04 11.57 1.05
CA THR A 135 2.21 11.09 0.32
C THR A 135 2.48 11.97 -0.89
N LEU A 136 3.75 12.36 -1.08
CA LEU A 136 4.24 12.93 -2.32
C LEU A 136 4.87 11.83 -3.17
N SER A 137 4.68 11.87 -4.48
CA SER A 137 5.30 10.92 -5.41
C SER A 137 5.81 11.59 -6.67
N ALA A 138 7.04 11.25 -7.04
CA ALA A 138 7.66 11.62 -8.31
C ALA A 138 7.25 10.67 -9.46
N ASN A 139 6.55 9.58 -9.14
CA ASN A 139 6.33 8.49 -10.08
C ASN A 139 5.11 8.77 -10.94
N PHE A 140 5.25 8.59 -12.26
CA PHE A 140 4.12 8.70 -13.18
C PHE A 140 3.19 7.49 -13.10
N ASP A 141 3.75 6.33 -12.77
CA ASP A 141 3.04 5.05 -12.76
C ASP A 141 1.87 5.07 -11.76
N PRO A 142 0.76 4.37 -12.05
CA PRO A 142 -0.42 4.36 -11.19
C PRO A 142 -0.38 3.25 -10.12
N LEU A 143 0.78 2.71 -9.75
CA LEU A 143 0.85 1.46 -8.97
C LEU A 143 0.27 1.60 -7.54
N ILE A 144 0.48 2.75 -6.88
CA ILE A 144 -0.14 3.05 -5.58
C ILE A 144 -1.67 3.06 -5.73
N GLU A 145 -2.18 3.75 -6.75
CA GLU A 145 -3.61 3.86 -7.04
C GLU A 145 -4.22 2.50 -7.42
N ILE A 146 -3.53 1.68 -8.22
CA ILE A 146 -4.00 0.35 -8.64
C ILE A 146 -4.27 -0.55 -7.44
N TRP A 147 -3.40 -0.54 -6.43
CA TRP A 147 -3.63 -1.35 -5.22
C TRP A 147 -4.93 -0.96 -4.51
N ALA A 148 -5.26 0.33 -4.44
CA ALA A 148 -6.51 0.83 -3.88
C ALA A 148 -7.73 0.49 -4.76
N LYS A 149 -7.60 0.70 -6.08
CA LYS A 149 -8.67 0.48 -7.08
C LYS A 149 -9.11 -0.98 -7.11
N THR A 150 -8.18 -1.93 -7.02
CA THR A 150 -8.49 -3.38 -6.94
C THR A 150 -9.29 -3.74 -5.68
N ARG A 151 -9.24 -2.88 -4.65
CA ARG A 151 -10.03 -2.97 -3.41
C ARG A 151 -11.20 -1.97 -3.38
N LYS A 152 -11.58 -1.48 -4.57
CA LYS A 152 -12.73 -0.60 -4.81
C LYS A 152 -12.67 0.69 -3.97
N ILE A 153 -11.47 1.23 -3.78
CA ILE A 153 -11.23 2.57 -3.24
C ILE A 153 -10.81 3.48 -4.41
N ASP A 154 -11.47 4.63 -4.52
CA ASP A 154 -11.13 5.65 -5.52
C ASP A 154 -9.97 6.54 -5.01
N LEU A 155 -8.79 5.94 -4.82
CA LEU A 155 -7.57 6.69 -4.54
C LEU A 155 -7.05 7.30 -5.85
N ARG A 156 -6.95 8.63 -5.88
CA ARG A 156 -6.53 9.39 -7.06
C ARG A 156 -5.26 10.18 -6.74
N GLY A 157 -4.28 10.14 -7.64
CA GLY A 157 -3.12 11.02 -7.58
C GLY A 157 -3.51 12.46 -7.91
N ALA A 158 -3.46 13.35 -6.93
CA ALA A 158 -3.62 14.79 -7.09
C ALA A 158 -2.44 15.37 -7.87
N LEU A 159 -2.70 16.20 -8.88
CA LEU A 159 -1.65 16.78 -9.72
C LEU A 159 -1.12 18.12 -9.20
N ASP A 160 -1.83 18.73 -8.25
CA ASP A 160 -1.49 20.01 -7.63
C ASP A 160 -2.00 20.07 -6.17
N GLY A 161 -1.73 21.17 -5.47
CA GLY A 161 -2.12 21.37 -4.08
C GLY A 161 -3.62 21.55 -3.86
N ALA A 162 -4.34 22.09 -4.84
CA ALA A 162 -5.79 22.28 -4.75
C ALA A 162 -6.51 20.93 -4.79
N GLN A 163 -6.13 20.07 -5.74
CA GLN A 163 -6.64 18.70 -5.83
C GLN A 163 -6.28 17.87 -4.60
N ALA A 164 -5.06 18.04 -4.05
CA ALA A 164 -4.67 17.32 -2.83
C ALA A 164 -5.57 17.69 -1.64
N THR A 165 -5.93 18.97 -1.52
CA THR A 165 -6.91 19.43 -0.53
C THR A 165 -8.29 18.84 -0.78
N GLU A 166 -8.79 18.88 -2.02
CA GLU A 166 -10.09 18.32 -2.40
C GLU A 166 -10.18 16.81 -2.08
N TYR A 167 -9.13 16.04 -2.42
CA TYR A 167 -9.16 14.58 -2.32
C TYR A 167 -9.06 14.08 -0.87
N SER A 168 -8.59 14.93 0.05
CA SER A 168 -8.41 14.60 1.47
C SER A 168 -9.69 14.13 2.19
N ALA A 169 -10.87 14.48 1.65
CA ALA A 169 -12.16 14.08 2.18
C ALA A 169 -12.38 12.55 2.11
N ALA A 170 -11.94 11.90 1.03
CA ALA A 170 -12.19 10.47 0.80
C ALA A 170 -11.09 9.57 1.39
N THR A 171 -9.84 9.95 1.16
CA THR A 171 -8.61 9.30 1.64
C THR A 171 -7.58 10.39 1.96
N ASN A 172 -6.53 10.09 2.72
CA ASN A 172 -5.42 11.03 2.79
C ASN A 172 -4.76 11.18 1.39
N PRO A 173 -4.28 12.39 1.02
CA PRO A 173 -3.95 12.68 -0.37
C PRO A 173 -2.62 12.06 -0.82
N LEU A 174 -2.62 11.59 -2.07
CA LEU A 174 -1.43 11.25 -2.85
C LEU A 174 -1.16 12.37 -3.86
N LEU A 175 -0.11 13.16 -3.67
CA LEU A 175 0.26 14.27 -4.55
C LEU A 175 1.36 13.83 -5.52
N LYS A 176 1.09 13.85 -6.83
CA LYS A 176 1.99 13.39 -7.90
C LYS A 176 2.55 14.56 -8.67
N PHE A 177 3.69 15.07 -8.20
CA PHE A 177 4.23 16.35 -8.65
C PHE A 177 4.90 16.34 -10.03
N HIS A 178 5.26 15.15 -10.53
CA HIS A 178 5.74 14.98 -11.91
C HIS A 178 4.59 14.70 -12.91
N GLY A 179 3.36 14.52 -12.43
CA GLY A 179 2.23 14.13 -13.27
C GLY A 179 1.84 12.66 -13.07
N CYS A 180 0.87 12.19 -13.87
CA CYS A 180 0.33 10.83 -13.73
C CYS A 180 -0.04 10.25 -15.10
N LEU A 181 0.44 9.04 -15.36
CA LEU A 181 0.16 8.27 -16.57
C LEU A 181 -1.34 8.15 -16.87
N ASP A 182 -2.15 7.86 -15.84
CA ASP A 182 -3.58 7.59 -15.99
C ASP A 182 -4.41 8.86 -16.20
N ARG A 183 -3.94 10.02 -15.70
CA ARG A 183 -4.75 11.25 -15.62
C ARG A 183 -4.37 12.30 -16.63
N ASP A 184 -3.07 12.51 -16.83
CA ASP A 184 -2.56 13.59 -17.65
C ASP A 184 -1.16 13.22 -18.18
N ARG A 185 -1.16 12.24 -19.08
CA ARG A 185 0.07 11.71 -19.68
C ARG A 185 0.83 12.77 -20.46
N ASP A 186 0.14 13.68 -21.14
CA ASP A 186 0.76 14.69 -22.00
C ASP A 186 1.39 15.87 -21.22
N ALA A 187 1.03 16.04 -19.93
CA ALA A 187 1.61 17.05 -19.04
C ALA A 187 2.58 16.46 -18.00
N THR A 188 3.06 15.23 -18.23
CA THR A 188 4.13 14.63 -17.40
C THR A 188 5.46 15.37 -17.59
N LEU A 189 6.23 15.48 -16.50
CA LEU A 189 7.50 16.21 -16.46
C LEU A 189 8.69 15.29 -16.73
N TRP A 190 9.32 15.42 -17.90
CA TRP A 190 10.44 14.58 -18.35
C TRP A 190 11.77 15.33 -18.50
N THR A 191 11.76 16.66 -18.45
CA THR A 191 12.99 17.45 -18.53
C THR A 191 12.88 18.76 -17.75
N GLN A 192 14.03 19.25 -17.24
CA GLN A 192 14.15 20.55 -16.62
C GLN A 192 13.70 21.70 -17.54
N ARG A 193 13.77 21.53 -18.87
CA ARG A 193 13.32 22.56 -19.83
C ARG A 193 11.82 22.87 -19.73
N GLN A 194 11.01 21.91 -19.29
CA GLN A 194 9.58 22.10 -19.07
C GLN A 194 9.29 22.97 -17.83
N LEU A 195 10.25 23.21 -16.94
CA LEU A 195 10.07 24.07 -15.76
C LEU A 195 9.81 25.55 -16.13
N GLY A 196 10.14 25.95 -17.36
CA GLY A 196 9.81 27.26 -17.91
C GLY A 196 8.37 27.38 -18.42
N GLU A 197 7.62 26.27 -18.53
CA GLU A 197 6.25 26.29 -19.02
C GLU A 197 5.28 26.83 -17.96
N ALA A 198 4.38 27.73 -18.36
CA ALA A 198 3.46 28.40 -17.44
C ALA A 198 2.60 27.42 -16.62
N SER A 199 2.12 26.33 -17.25
CA SER A 199 1.34 25.29 -16.57
C SER A 199 2.16 24.52 -15.52
N VAL A 200 3.43 24.24 -15.82
CA VAL A 200 4.34 23.55 -14.88
C VAL A 200 4.69 24.46 -13.72
N GLN A 201 4.98 25.74 -13.97
CA GLN A 201 5.22 26.74 -12.93
C GLN A 201 4.02 26.90 -12.00
N GLN A 202 2.82 27.03 -12.56
CA GLN A 202 1.58 27.10 -11.77
C GLN A 202 1.39 25.86 -10.89
N ARG A 203 1.66 24.67 -11.42
CA ARG A 203 1.61 23.42 -10.65
C ARG A 203 2.62 23.42 -9.52
N ILE A 204 3.87 23.81 -9.78
CA ILE A 204 4.94 23.87 -8.76
C ILE A 204 4.57 24.85 -7.64
N GLU A 205 4.10 26.04 -7.97
CA GLU A 205 3.70 27.04 -6.96
C GLU A 205 2.50 26.56 -6.13
N SER A 206 1.54 25.88 -6.75
CA SER A 206 0.43 25.25 -6.01
C SER A 206 0.94 24.20 -5.00
N ILE A 207 1.93 23.38 -5.40
CA ILE A 207 2.52 22.35 -4.54
C ILE A 207 3.34 22.98 -3.41
N LYS A 208 4.16 24.00 -3.70
CA LYS A 208 4.91 24.76 -2.69
C LYS A 208 3.97 25.35 -1.63
N HIS A 209 2.90 25.99 -2.08
CA HIS A 209 1.90 26.53 -1.16
C HIS A 209 1.29 25.44 -0.28
N TRP A 210 0.88 24.31 -0.88
CA TRP A 210 0.33 23.18 -0.13
C TRP A 210 1.33 22.60 0.88
N LEU A 211 2.61 22.46 0.52
CA LEU A 211 3.67 22.01 1.41
C LEU A 211 3.90 22.97 2.58
N SER A 212 3.88 24.28 2.32
CA SER A 212 4.04 25.30 3.38
C SER A 212 2.97 25.21 4.48
N ILE A 213 1.79 24.67 4.14
CA ILE A 213 0.68 24.45 5.08
C ILE A 213 0.78 23.09 5.76
N ASN A 214 1.16 22.05 5.01
CA ASN A 214 1.02 20.66 5.47
C ASN A 214 2.29 20.05 6.08
N LEU A 215 3.48 20.55 5.72
CA LEU A 215 4.76 20.02 6.18
C LEU A 215 5.14 20.44 7.62
N PRO A 216 4.79 21.65 8.11
CA PRO A 216 5.08 22.02 9.50
C PRO A 216 4.46 21.03 10.50
N GLY A 217 5.26 20.65 11.48
CA GLY A 217 4.93 19.67 12.54
C GLY A 217 4.93 18.22 12.06
N LYS A 218 5.34 17.91 10.83
CA LYS A 218 5.34 16.56 10.28
C LYS A 218 6.70 15.89 10.34
N ASP A 219 6.67 14.57 10.31
CA ASP A 219 7.84 13.71 10.20
C ASP A 219 7.84 13.13 8.78
N LEU A 220 8.86 13.45 7.99
CA LEU A 220 8.95 13.05 6.58
C LEU A 220 9.79 11.79 6.43
N LEU A 221 9.21 10.75 5.84
CA LEU A 221 9.89 9.54 5.42
C LEU A 221 10.06 9.56 3.90
N ILE A 222 11.31 9.63 3.44
CA ILE A 222 11.69 9.64 2.03
C ILE A 222 12.17 8.24 1.64
N VAL A 223 11.59 7.66 0.59
CA VAL A 223 11.91 6.30 0.11
C VAL A 223 12.10 6.28 -1.41
N GLY A 224 13.25 5.78 -1.85
CA GLY A 224 13.54 5.61 -3.28
C GLY A 224 13.45 6.90 -4.12
N PHE A 225 13.56 8.05 -3.47
CA PHE A 225 13.61 9.37 -4.10
C PHE A 225 14.86 10.11 -3.63
N TRP A 226 15.84 10.18 -4.51
CA TRP A 226 16.95 11.10 -4.38
C TRP A 226 17.51 11.40 -5.77
N THR A 227 17.28 12.61 -6.25
CA THR A 227 17.53 12.98 -7.64
C THR A 227 18.50 14.15 -7.75
N ASP A 228 19.16 14.25 -8.90
CA ASP A 228 19.95 15.39 -9.37
C ASP A 228 19.11 16.42 -10.15
N TRP A 229 17.80 16.18 -10.34
CA TRP A 229 16.85 17.16 -10.89
C TRP A 229 16.57 18.23 -9.83
N GLY A 230 17.53 19.12 -9.63
CA GLY A 230 17.65 20.03 -8.48
C GLY A 230 16.37 20.78 -8.09
N TYR A 231 15.46 21.05 -9.03
CA TYR A 231 14.27 21.88 -8.77
C TYR A 231 13.39 21.36 -7.63
N PHE A 232 13.13 20.05 -7.52
CA PHE A 232 12.28 19.54 -6.44
C PHE A 232 13.06 19.45 -5.12
N ASN A 233 14.37 19.21 -5.20
CA ASN A 233 15.23 19.31 -4.02
C ASN A 233 15.21 20.73 -3.45
N ASP A 234 15.18 21.75 -4.31
CA ASP A 234 15.05 23.15 -3.91
C ASP A 234 13.67 23.41 -3.30
N VAL A 235 12.58 22.94 -3.93
CA VAL A 235 11.22 23.03 -3.34
C VAL A 235 11.16 22.40 -1.95
N LEU A 236 11.77 21.22 -1.78
CA LEU A 236 11.79 20.52 -0.51
C LEU A 236 12.69 21.24 0.50
N ALA A 237 13.86 21.72 0.08
CA ALA A 237 14.78 22.46 0.93
C ALA A 237 14.13 23.76 1.42
N ASP A 238 13.44 24.51 0.55
CA ASP A 238 12.68 25.71 0.91
C ASP A 238 11.59 25.38 1.94
N ALA A 239 10.80 24.32 1.69
CA ALA A 239 9.74 23.90 2.60
C ALA A 239 10.28 23.46 3.97
N ILE A 240 11.47 22.86 4.02
CA ILE A 240 12.17 22.48 5.26
C ILE A 240 12.75 23.72 5.96
N ALA A 241 13.32 24.66 5.20
CA ALA A 241 13.99 25.86 5.72
C ALA A 241 13.02 26.88 6.34
N VAL A 242 11.76 26.92 5.89
CA VAL A 242 10.68 27.68 6.56
C VAL A 242 10.50 27.23 8.02
N GLY A 243 11.00 26.03 8.36
CA GLY A 243 11.07 25.52 9.71
C GLY A 243 9.82 24.74 10.13
N GLY A 244 9.92 24.09 11.28
CA GLY A 244 8.79 23.38 11.90
C GLY A 244 8.62 21.93 11.44
N ILE A 245 9.36 21.43 10.45
CA ILE A 245 9.42 19.98 10.22
C ILE A 245 9.99 19.28 11.46
N GLY A 246 9.37 18.17 11.88
CA GLY A 246 9.79 17.41 13.05
C GLY A 246 11.08 16.64 12.79
N ARG A 247 11.05 15.76 11.79
CA ARG A 247 12.21 14.95 11.36
C ARG A 247 12.18 14.64 9.87
N VAL A 248 13.33 14.25 9.36
CA VAL A 248 13.47 13.66 8.03
C VAL A 248 14.24 12.33 8.15
N LEU A 249 13.65 11.24 7.67
CA LEU A 249 14.29 9.95 7.53
C LEU A 249 14.37 9.61 6.05
N VAL A 250 15.58 9.34 5.56
CA VAL A 250 15.81 8.89 4.18
C VAL A 250 16.17 7.41 4.18
N ILE A 251 15.51 6.65 3.31
CA ILE A 251 15.82 5.25 3.03
C ILE A 251 16.13 5.14 1.54
N ASP A 252 17.40 4.89 1.24
CA ASP A 252 17.89 4.75 -0.13
C ASP A 252 18.99 3.69 -0.17
N PRO A 253 19.10 2.88 -1.24
CA PRO A 253 20.21 1.93 -1.38
C PRO A 253 21.59 2.59 -1.57
N ASP A 254 21.65 3.87 -1.97
CA ASP A 254 22.91 4.58 -2.17
C ASP A 254 23.57 4.99 -0.84
N SER A 255 24.89 5.23 -0.87
CA SER A 255 25.62 5.67 0.31
C SER A 255 25.32 7.14 0.65
N ALA A 256 25.56 7.55 1.89
CA ALA A 256 25.43 8.95 2.29
C ALA A 256 26.25 9.89 1.40
N GLU A 257 27.47 9.49 1.02
CA GLU A 257 28.31 10.25 0.10
C GLU A 257 27.74 10.30 -1.32
N GLY A 258 27.07 9.23 -1.77
CA GLY A 258 26.36 9.18 -3.06
C GLY A 258 25.19 10.16 -3.08
N LEU A 259 24.35 10.12 -2.04
CA LEU A 259 23.23 11.04 -1.88
C LEU A 259 23.68 12.50 -1.77
N GLN A 260 24.71 12.79 -0.98
CA GLN A 260 25.27 14.13 -0.87
C GLN A 260 25.79 14.64 -2.22
N ARG A 261 26.42 13.77 -3.04
CA ARG A 261 26.89 14.16 -4.38
C ARG A 261 25.74 14.52 -5.32
N LYS A 262 24.62 13.79 -5.24
CA LYS A 262 23.43 14.01 -6.08
C LYS A 262 22.68 15.30 -5.72
N ALA A 263 22.57 15.61 -4.44
CA ALA A 263 21.81 16.77 -3.96
C ALA A 263 22.53 17.51 -2.80
N PRO A 264 23.67 18.17 -3.07
CA PRO A 264 24.50 18.75 -2.03
C PRO A 264 23.79 19.86 -1.24
N GLY A 265 22.96 20.66 -1.91
CA GLY A 265 22.17 21.71 -1.27
C GLY A 265 21.17 21.15 -0.26
N LEU A 266 20.31 20.22 -0.68
CA LEU A 266 19.34 19.57 0.21
C LEU A 266 20.02 18.83 1.37
N TRP A 267 21.10 18.09 1.08
CA TRP A 267 21.88 17.40 2.11
C TRP A 267 22.45 18.37 3.16
N GLY A 268 22.98 19.51 2.71
CA GLY A 268 23.46 20.58 3.59
C GLY A 268 22.37 21.11 4.52
N HIS A 269 21.17 21.38 4.00
CA HIS A 269 20.04 21.86 4.81
C HIS A 269 19.57 20.83 5.85
N LEU A 270 19.50 19.56 5.47
CA LEU A 270 19.09 18.48 6.36
C LEU A 270 20.09 18.29 7.51
N THR A 271 21.39 18.34 7.21
CA THR A 271 22.45 18.11 8.20
C THR A 271 22.75 19.32 9.10
N ALA A 272 22.39 20.54 8.68
CA ALA A 272 22.71 21.76 9.43
C ALA A 272 21.78 22.07 10.61
N GLY A 273 20.60 21.43 10.72
CA GLY A 273 19.66 21.75 11.79
C GLY A 273 18.34 20.99 11.81
N THR A 274 18.14 20.02 10.91
CA THR A 274 16.95 19.15 10.92
C THR A 274 17.26 17.88 11.72
N GLN A 275 16.28 17.29 12.41
CA GLN A 275 16.43 15.94 12.94
C GLN A 275 16.46 14.96 11.77
N PHE A 276 17.65 14.72 11.25
CA PHE A 276 17.89 13.97 10.01
C PHE A 276 18.58 12.63 10.28
N SER A 277 18.15 11.59 9.57
CA SER A 277 18.79 10.29 9.56
C SER A 277 18.71 9.66 8.17
N HIS A 278 19.71 8.85 7.83
CA HIS A 278 19.79 8.08 6.59
C HIS A 278 20.01 6.60 6.93
N ILE A 279 19.23 5.73 6.29
CA ILE A 279 19.35 4.28 6.38
C ILE A 279 19.58 3.74 4.97
N VAL A 280 20.66 2.98 4.80
CA VAL A 280 20.94 2.28 3.55
C VAL A 280 20.02 1.07 3.45
N GLY A 281 19.10 1.05 2.48
CA GLY A 281 18.17 -0.07 2.33
C GLY A 281 17.11 0.12 1.25
N SER A 282 16.34 -0.94 0.99
CA SER A 282 15.26 -0.90 0.01
C SER A 282 14.01 -0.22 0.58
N GLY A 283 13.43 0.69 -0.20
CA GLY A 283 12.25 1.46 0.21
C GLY A 283 10.97 0.61 0.33
N ASP A 284 10.79 -0.39 -0.53
CA ASP A 284 9.63 -1.29 -0.48
C ASP A 284 9.65 -2.20 0.75
N GLU A 285 10.80 -2.77 1.08
CA GLU A 285 11.01 -3.58 2.29
C GLU A 285 10.77 -2.75 3.56
N ALA A 286 11.31 -1.52 3.63
CA ALA A 286 11.12 -0.65 4.78
C ALA A 286 9.64 -0.24 4.96
N LEU A 287 8.96 0.10 3.87
CA LEU A 287 7.54 0.45 3.91
C LEU A 287 6.68 -0.75 4.32
N ASP A 288 6.99 -1.96 3.85
CA ASP A 288 6.28 -3.17 4.26
C ASP A 288 6.51 -3.52 5.74
N GLN A 289 7.74 -3.34 6.24
CA GLN A 289 8.05 -3.44 7.67
C GLN A 289 7.21 -2.45 8.50
N LEU A 290 7.12 -1.19 8.06
CA LEU A 290 6.30 -0.17 8.73
C LEU A 290 4.80 -0.52 8.70
N ARG A 291 4.26 -0.94 7.55
CA ARG A 291 2.86 -1.37 7.39
C ARG A 291 2.54 -2.58 8.28
N THR A 292 3.46 -3.54 8.36
CA THR A 292 3.36 -4.71 9.22
C THR A 292 3.37 -4.30 10.69
N ALA A 293 4.32 -3.45 11.11
CA ALA A 293 4.39 -2.95 12.47
C ALA A 293 3.13 -2.17 12.88
N PHE A 294 2.61 -1.31 11.99
CA PHE A 294 1.35 -0.61 12.17
C PHE A 294 0.20 -1.59 12.40
N SER A 295 0.11 -2.63 11.58
CA SER A 295 -0.95 -3.65 11.68
C SER A 295 -0.80 -4.52 12.94
N LYS A 296 0.41 -4.77 13.44
CA LYS A 296 0.65 -5.43 14.74
C LYS A 296 0.14 -4.59 15.90
N VAL A 297 0.40 -3.28 15.91
CA VAL A 297 -0.16 -2.37 16.93
C VAL A 297 -1.68 -2.35 16.87
N TRP A 298 -2.24 -2.29 15.67
CA TRP A 298 -3.68 -2.39 15.44
C TRP A 298 -4.26 -3.70 16.00
N ALA A 299 -3.63 -4.84 15.71
CA ALA A 299 -4.09 -6.16 16.17
C ALA A 299 -4.06 -6.29 17.70
N ARG A 300 -3.01 -5.78 18.36
CA ARG A 300 -2.95 -5.73 19.83
C ARG A 300 -4.08 -4.89 20.43
N ARG A 301 -4.45 -3.77 19.80
CA ARG A 301 -5.62 -2.98 20.20
C ARG A 301 -6.92 -3.73 19.98
N PHE A 302 -7.04 -4.46 18.89
CA PHE A 302 -8.23 -5.24 18.54
C PHE A 302 -8.48 -6.35 19.56
N PHE A 303 -7.47 -7.16 19.89
CA PHE A 303 -7.62 -8.21 20.90
C PHE A 303 -7.89 -7.66 22.31
N ARG A 304 -7.45 -6.44 22.61
CA ARG A 304 -7.78 -5.76 23.86
C ARG A 304 -9.27 -5.47 24.01
N LEU A 305 -10.02 -5.31 22.90
CA LEU A 305 -11.46 -5.09 22.95
C LEU A 305 -12.23 -6.25 23.60
N ALA A 306 -11.70 -7.47 23.52
CA ALA A 306 -12.33 -8.66 24.09
C ALA A 306 -11.97 -8.89 25.57
N GLN A 307 -10.93 -8.24 26.08
CA GLN A 307 -10.43 -8.48 27.45
C GLN A 307 -11.47 -8.26 28.56
N PRO A 308 -12.36 -7.25 28.50
CA PRO A 308 -13.45 -7.12 29.47
C PRO A 308 -14.42 -8.30 29.50
N MET A 309 -14.55 -9.05 28.40
CA MET A 309 -15.46 -10.19 28.25
C MET A 309 -14.81 -11.53 28.58
N ALA A 310 -13.48 -11.63 28.41
CA ALA A 310 -12.72 -12.85 28.62
C ALA A 310 -11.36 -12.57 29.29
N PRO A 311 -11.33 -12.06 30.54
CA PRO A 311 -10.10 -11.60 31.20
C PRO A 311 -9.10 -12.73 31.51
N ALA A 312 -9.57 -13.98 31.53
CA ALA A 312 -8.75 -15.16 31.78
C ALA A 312 -8.07 -15.71 30.50
N ILE A 313 -8.46 -15.23 29.31
CA ILE A 313 -7.92 -15.71 28.05
C ILE A 313 -6.82 -14.73 27.58
N PRO A 314 -5.57 -15.19 27.44
CA PRO A 314 -4.51 -14.32 26.93
C PRO A 314 -4.82 -13.88 25.50
N ALA A 315 -4.56 -12.61 25.20
CA ALA A 315 -4.66 -12.11 23.84
C ALA A 315 -3.62 -12.80 22.94
N PRO A 316 -3.97 -13.16 21.69
CA PRO A 316 -2.99 -13.64 20.71
C PRO A 316 -1.86 -12.62 20.52
N ASP A 317 -0.61 -13.11 20.45
CA ASP A 317 0.53 -12.27 20.11
C ASP A 317 0.72 -12.22 18.58
N PRO A 318 0.56 -11.05 17.94
CA PRO A 318 0.75 -10.90 16.49
C PRO A 318 2.22 -10.74 16.08
N SER A 319 3.19 -10.91 16.98
CA SER A 319 4.61 -10.61 16.70
C SER A 319 5.18 -11.41 15.53
N ASP A 320 4.73 -12.65 15.32
CA ASP A 320 5.20 -13.51 14.21
C ASP A 320 4.27 -13.49 12.98
N TRP A 321 3.23 -12.66 12.97
CA TRP A 321 2.25 -12.62 11.88
C TRP A 321 2.75 -11.77 10.72
N LEU A 322 2.43 -12.21 9.49
CA LEU A 322 2.85 -11.55 8.26
C LEU A 322 1.95 -10.35 7.93
N GLY A 323 2.47 -9.39 7.18
CA GLY A 323 1.78 -8.13 6.86
C GLY A 323 0.41 -8.33 6.20
N ASP A 324 0.30 -9.24 5.24
CA ASP A 324 -0.97 -9.51 4.55
C ASP A 324 -1.98 -10.26 5.43
N GLU A 325 -1.53 -11.14 6.33
CA GLU A 325 -2.40 -11.81 7.30
C GLU A 325 -2.99 -10.81 8.31
N LEU A 326 -2.18 -9.85 8.73
CA LEU A 326 -2.59 -8.75 9.61
C LEU A 326 -3.53 -7.77 8.88
N TYR A 327 -3.31 -7.54 7.59
CA TYR A 327 -4.23 -6.75 6.78
C TYR A 327 -5.60 -7.42 6.64
N ASP A 328 -5.61 -8.74 6.44
CA ASP A 328 -6.84 -9.51 6.34
C ASP A 328 -7.62 -9.53 7.65
N LEU A 329 -6.91 -9.61 8.78
CA LEU A 329 -7.51 -9.39 10.10
C LEU A 329 -8.22 -8.04 10.19
N ARG A 330 -7.60 -6.95 9.71
CA ARG A 330 -8.23 -5.62 9.71
C ARG A 330 -9.49 -5.58 8.87
N ARG A 331 -9.47 -6.18 7.66
CA ARG A 331 -10.65 -6.25 6.79
C ARG A 331 -11.79 -7.00 7.46
N ASP A 332 -11.48 -8.15 8.03
CA ASP A 332 -12.47 -9.01 8.67
C ASP A 332 -13.05 -8.36 9.93
N ALA A 333 -12.22 -7.67 10.71
CA ALA A 333 -12.66 -6.93 11.88
C ALA A 333 -13.44 -5.65 11.56
N GLU A 334 -13.26 -5.07 10.36
CA GLU A 334 -14.12 -4.00 9.82
C GLU A 334 -15.39 -4.56 9.13
N GLY A 335 -15.53 -5.88 9.03
CA GLY A 335 -16.70 -6.52 8.42
C GLY A 335 -16.78 -6.29 6.91
N VAL A 336 -15.62 -6.20 6.23
CA VAL A 336 -15.55 -5.99 4.78
C VAL A 336 -14.93 -7.20 4.05
N PRO A 337 -15.41 -7.54 2.84
CA PRO A 337 -14.88 -8.67 2.07
C PRO A 337 -13.51 -8.39 1.46
N TYR A 338 -12.83 -9.43 0.95
CA TYR A 338 -11.48 -9.33 0.39
C TYR A 338 -11.35 -8.47 -0.88
N ASN A 339 -12.45 -8.07 -1.52
CA ASN A 339 -12.43 -7.09 -2.61
C ASN A 339 -12.66 -5.64 -2.13
N ARG A 340 -12.62 -5.41 -0.82
CA ARG A 340 -12.68 -4.09 -0.17
C ARG A 340 -11.44 -3.88 0.70
N ALA A 341 -11.13 -2.61 0.96
CA ALA A 341 -10.01 -2.23 1.83
C ALA A 341 -10.45 -2.02 3.27
N ALA A 342 -9.58 -2.37 4.22
CA ALA A 342 -9.62 -1.84 5.58
C ALA A 342 -9.31 -0.33 5.54
N ARG A 343 -10.04 0.48 6.30
CA ARG A 343 -10.00 1.96 6.28
C ARG A 343 -9.78 2.59 7.64
N GLN A 344 -9.86 1.82 8.72
CA GLN A 344 -9.78 2.37 10.07
C GLN A 344 -8.34 2.35 10.59
N LYS A 345 -7.88 3.51 11.06
CA LYS A 345 -6.56 3.66 11.70
C LYS A 345 -6.43 2.81 12.98
N GLY A 346 -7.55 2.58 13.67
CA GLY A 346 -7.65 1.73 14.85
C GLY A 346 -8.93 0.91 14.83
N PRO A 347 -9.00 -0.20 15.58
CA PRO A 347 -10.22 -1.01 15.66
C PRO A 347 -11.34 -0.24 16.35
N THR A 348 -12.58 -0.49 15.93
CA THR A 348 -13.77 0.14 16.54
C THR A 348 -14.38 -0.76 17.61
N PRO A 349 -15.12 -0.20 18.61
CA PRO A 349 -15.75 -1.00 19.66
C PRO A 349 -16.69 -2.10 19.16
N GLU A 350 -17.33 -1.90 18.00
CA GLU A 350 -18.25 -2.87 17.37
C GLU A 350 -17.53 -4.17 16.98
N ALA A 351 -16.20 -4.17 16.92
CA ALA A 351 -15.40 -5.35 16.61
C ALA A 351 -15.09 -6.22 17.84
N ALA A 352 -15.55 -5.85 19.05
CA ALA A 352 -15.26 -6.59 20.29
C ALA A 352 -15.73 -8.06 20.27
N GLN A 353 -16.90 -8.34 19.69
CA GLN A 353 -17.39 -9.72 19.54
C GLN A 353 -16.51 -10.55 18.60
N ALA A 354 -16.00 -9.93 17.52
CA ALA A 354 -15.05 -10.60 16.62
C ALA A 354 -13.73 -10.89 17.36
N ALA A 355 -13.21 -9.92 18.11
CA ALA A 355 -12.03 -10.13 18.95
C ALA A 355 -12.24 -11.27 19.95
N LEU A 356 -13.42 -11.37 20.59
CA LEU A 356 -13.74 -12.46 21.50
C LEU A 356 -13.74 -13.82 20.78
N ALA A 357 -14.32 -13.91 19.58
CA ALA A 357 -14.31 -15.14 18.78
C ALA A 357 -12.88 -15.63 18.50
N HIS A 358 -11.94 -14.71 18.20
CA HIS A 358 -10.52 -15.06 18.05
C HIS A 358 -9.90 -15.61 19.34
N LEU A 359 -10.22 -15.04 20.50
CA LEU A 359 -9.74 -15.50 21.80
C LEU A 359 -10.27 -16.91 22.12
N LEU A 360 -11.57 -17.16 21.89
CA LEU A 360 -12.20 -18.47 22.10
C LEU A 360 -11.60 -19.55 21.20
N LEU A 361 -11.39 -19.25 19.91
CA LEU A 361 -10.69 -20.16 18.99
C LEU A 361 -9.28 -20.49 19.47
N THR A 362 -8.54 -19.49 19.96
CA THR A 362 -7.19 -19.69 20.51
C THR A 362 -7.23 -20.57 21.76
N GLN A 363 -8.19 -20.35 22.65
CA GLN A 363 -8.40 -21.18 23.85
C GLN A 363 -8.75 -22.63 23.50
N ALA A 364 -9.50 -22.84 22.41
CA ALA A 364 -9.83 -24.16 21.88
C ALA A 364 -8.66 -24.83 21.10
N ASN A 365 -7.45 -24.26 21.15
CA ASN A 365 -6.25 -24.72 20.43
C ASN A 365 -6.40 -24.70 18.90
N ALA A 366 -7.23 -23.81 18.36
CA ALA A 366 -7.27 -23.59 16.91
C ALA A 366 -5.95 -22.98 16.45
N THR A 367 -5.36 -23.53 15.38
CA THR A 367 -4.11 -23.04 14.82
C THR A 367 -4.40 -22.00 13.74
N ARG A 368 -3.72 -20.85 13.77
CA ARG A 368 -3.88 -19.83 12.73
C ARG A 368 -3.19 -20.27 11.45
N GLU A 369 -3.87 -20.12 10.31
CA GLU A 369 -3.34 -20.34 8.97
C GLU A 369 -3.73 -19.16 8.07
N GLY A 370 -2.80 -18.23 7.87
CA GLY A 370 -3.10 -17.01 7.12
C GLY A 370 -4.15 -16.14 7.81
N ALA A 371 -5.25 -15.89 7.08
CA ALA A 371 -6.41 -15.15 7.60
C ALA A 371 -7.39 -16.02 8.41
N TRP A 372 -7.19 -17.34 8.46
CA TRP A 372 -8.15 -18.30 9.02
C TRP A 372 -7.59 -19.04 10.23
N TYR A 373 -8.44 -19.84 10.85
CA TYR A 373 -8.09 -20.81 11.88
C TYR A 373 -8.39 -22.22 11.39
N ARG A 374 -7.60 -23.19 11.85
CA ARG A 374 -7.87 -24.61 11.71
C ARG A 374 -8.20 -25.20 13.08
N LEU A 375 -9.37 -25.81 13.20
CA LEU A 375 -9.83 -26.53 14.39
C LEU A 375 -10.48 -27.83 13.94
N ASN A 376 -10.04 -28.98 14.45
CA ASN A 376 -10.60 -30.29 14.10
C ASN A 376 -10.69 -30.56 12.58
N ASN A 377 -9.64 -30.21 11.83
CA ASN A 377 -9.59 -30.25 10.35
C ASN A 377 -10.62 -29.37 9.61
N GLN A 378 -11.29 -28.45 10.30
CA GLN A 378 -12.17 -27.47 9.70
C GLN A 378 -11.48 -26.11 9.66
N THR A 379 -11.71 -25.37 8.58
CA THR A 379 -11.22 -23.99 8.39
C THR A 379 -12.29 -22.99 8.79
N ILE A 380 -11.89 -21.98 9.58
CA ILE A 380 -12.80 -21.03 10.22
C ILE A 380 -12.28 -19.61 9.95
N ARG A 381 -13.13 -18.77 9.36
CA ARG A 381 -12.89 -17.32 9.25
C ARG A 381 -13.78 -16.59 10.25
N VAL A 382 -13.24 -15.61 10.96
CA VAL A 382 -14.02 -14.72 11.84
C VAL A 382 -14.21 -13.41 11.11
N VAL A 383 -15.45 -12.93 11.02
CA VAL A 383 -15.78 -11.61 10.45
C VAL A 383 -16.67 -10.85 11.41
N GLN A 384 -16.55 -9.52 11.40
CA GLN A 384 -17.39 -8.65 12.20
C GLN A 384 -18.79 -8.52 11.59
N GLY A 385 -19.82 -8.70 12.41
CA GLY A 385 -21.23 -8.63 12.02
C GLY A 385 -21.95 -7.33 12.41
N GLY A 386 -21.45 -6.63 13.43
CA GLY A 386 -21.87 -5.25 13.75
C GLY A 386 -23.35 -5.05 14.09
N GLY A 387 -23.96 -6.02 14.78
CA GLY A 387 -25.38 -5.97 15.14
C GLY A 387 -26.34 -6.17 13.96
N GLN A 388 -25.83 -6.43 12.76
CA GLN A 388 -26.64 -6.66 11.57
C GLN A 388 -27.18 -8.09 11.54
N SER A 389 -28.18 -8.34 10.69
CA SER A 389 -28.62 -9.71 10.45
C SER A 389 -27.54 -10.53 9.75
N LEU A 390 -27.40 -11.80 10.12
CA LEU A 390 -26.44 -12.73 9.53
C LEU A 390 -26.57 -12.79 8.00
N SER A 391 -27.81 -12.81 7.51
CA SER A 391 -28.13 -12.84 6.08
C SER A 391 -27.68 -11.56 5.37
N THR A 392 -27.83 -10.39 5.99
CA THR A 392 -27.38 -9.10 5.42
C THR A 392 -25.86 -9.04 5.29
N VAL A 393 -25.13 -9.51 6.30
CA VAL A 393 -23.66 -9.55 6.24
C VAL A 393 -23.23 -10.50 5.13
N ARG A 394 -23.75 -11.73 5.11
CA ARG A 394 -23.46 -12.74 4.08
C ARG A 394 -23.68 -12.22 2.65
N GLU A 395 -24.76 -11.49 2.41
CA GLU A 395 -25.13 -10.92 1.10
C GLU A 395 -24.11 -9.86 0.59
N ARG A 396 -23.32 -9.24 1.50
CA ARG A 396 -22.26 -8.28 1.15
C ARG A 396 -20.95 -8.97 0.76
N TYR A 397 -20.74 -10.21 1.18
CA TYR A 397 -19.53 -11.00 0.89
C TYR A 397 -19.63 -11.67 -0.48
N ASP A 398 -19.62 -10.83 -1.52
CA ASP A 398 -19.53 -11.23 -2.93
C ASP A 398 -18.05 -11.30 -3.35
N GLU A 399 -17.38 -12.37 -2.90
CA GLU A 399 -15.96 -12.63 -3.13
C GLU A 399 -15.76 -13.53 -4.36
N PRO A 400 -14.68 -13.33 -5.14
CA PRO A 400 -14.37 -14.19 -6.29
C PRO A 400 -14.30 -15.67 -5.91
N SER A 401 -14.91 -16.54 -6.71
CA SER A 401 -14.89 -18.00 -6.48
C SER A 401 -13.51 -18.64 -6.64
N SER A 402 -12.52 -17.89 -7.15
CA SER A 402 -11.12 -18.31 -7.20
C SER A 402 -10.43 -18.24 -5.83
N LEU A 403 -11.00 -17.53 -4.86
CA LEU A 403 -10.52 -17.53 -3.49
C LEU A 403 -11.00 -18.81 -2.81
N ALA A 404 -10.12 -19.41 -2.00
CA ALA A 404 -10.52 -20.52 -1.15
C ALA A 404 -11.67 -20.07 -0.23
N SER A 405 -12.63 -20.97 0.02
CA SER A 405 -13.74 -20.73 0.94
C SER A 405 -13.48 -21.52 2.23
N PRO A 406 -13.66 -20.91 3.42
CA PRO A 406 -13.55 -21.65 4.67
C PRO A 406 -14.76 -22.57 4.84
N ASP A 407 -14.64 -23.59 5.69
CA ASP A 407 -15.77 -24.45 6.06
C ASP A 407 -16.82 -23.65 6.87
N TYR A 408 -16.35 -22.80 7.77
CA TYR A 408 -17.18 -21.94 8.62
C TYR A 408 -16.79 -20.46 8.54
N VAL A 409 -17.81 -19.60 8.59
CA VAL A 409 -17.63 -18.16 8.85
C VAL A 409 -18.38 -17.80 10.13
N ILE A 410 -17.63 -17.40 11.17
CA ILE A 410 -18.20 -16.83 12.38
C ILE A 410 -18.44 -15.35 12.14
N CYS A 411 -19.69 -14.96 11.95
CA CYS A 411 -20.11 -13.57 11.83
C CYS A 411 -20.39 -13.01 13.24
N ALA A 412 -19.33 -12.62 13.93
CA ALA A 412 -19.37 -12.27 15.33
C ALA A 412 -20.08 -10.93 15.56
N GLY A 413 -21.03 -10.92 16.49
CA GLY A 413 -21.89 -9.77 16.76
C GLY A 413 -23.05 -9.59 15.77
N ALA A 414 -23.26 -10.52 14.82
CA ALA A 414 -24.49 -10.56 14.03
C ALA A 414 -25.63 -11.26 14.79
N VAL A 415 -26.86 -10.99 14.36
CA VAL A 415 -28.08 -11.64 14.85
C VAL A 415 -28.64 -12.55 13.77
N ASP A 416 -28.97 -13.79 14.11
CA ASP A 416 -29.69 -14.67 13.18
C ASP A 416 -31.20 -14.43 13.31
N LEU A 417 -31.78 -13.80 12.28
CA LEU A 417 -33.22 -13.56 12.21
C LEU A 417 -33.98 -14.70 11.52
N SER A 418 -33.28 -15.74 11.02
CA SER A 418 -33.86 -16.81 10.19
C SER A 418 -34.60 -16.28 8.94
N LEU A 419 -34.24 -15.07 8.47
CA LEU A 419 -34.84 -14.41 7.31
C LEU A 419 -33.81 -14.26 6.18
N PRO A 420 -34.23 -14.41 4.91
CA PRO A 420 -33.36 -14.13 3.77
C PRO A 420 -32.98 -12.66 3.72
N ALA A 421 -31.80 -12.35 3.16
CA ALA A 421 -31.30 -10.97 3.04
C ALA A 421 -32.19 -10.07 2.17
N LYS A 422 -32.96 -10.68 1.26
CA LYS A 422 -33.93 -10.02 0.40
C LYS A 422 -35.25 -10.80 0.44
N ILE A 423 -36.33 -10.10 0.79
CA ILE A 423 -37.68 -10.67 0.84
C ILE A 423 -38.36 -10.64 -0.54
N ILE A 424 -37.95 -9.69 -1.41
CA ILE A 424 -38.44 -9.59 -2.79
C ILE A 424 -37.45 -10.34 -3.71
N PRO A 425 -37.88 -11.40 -4.42
CA PRO A 425 -37.04 -12.07 -5.40
C PRO A 425 -36.65 -11.09 -6.51
N GLY A 426 -35.35 -10.96 -6.79
CA GLY A 426 -34.91 -10.21 -7.97
C GLY A 426 -35.40 -10.92 -9.22
N GLY A 427 -36.34 -10.32 -9.95
CA GLY A 427 -36.85 -10.87 -11.20
C GLY A 427 -35.76 -10.89 -12.27
N ALA A 428 -35.14 -12.04 -12.51
CA ALA A 428 -34.35 -12.31 -13.71
C ALA A 428 -34.32 -13.82 -13.98
N GLY A 429 -34.71 -14.19 -15.20
CA GLY A 429 -34.80 -15.57 -15.68
C GLY A 429 -33.47 -16.34 -15.62
N ALA A 430 -33.61 -17.66 -15.54
CA ALA A 430 -32.53 -18.62 -15.49
C ALA A 430 -31.67 -18.58 -16.77
N SER A 431 -30.46 -18.02 -16.70
CA SER A 431 -29.40 -18.41 -17.64
C SER A 431 -27.95 -18.18 -17.18
N VAL A 432 -27.71 -17.59 -15.99
CA VAL A 432 -26.35 -17.45 -15.44
C VAL A 432 -26.33 -17.92 -13.99
N VAL A 433 -25.68 -19.06 -13.72
CA VAL A 433 -25.37 -19.49 -12.36
C VAL A 433 -24.36 -18.50 -11.79
N ARG A 434 -24.82 -17.57 -10.96
CA ARG A 434 -23.94 -16.67 -10.21
C ARG A 434 -23.44 -17.40 -8.95
N PRO A 435 -22.17 -17.24 -8.56
CA PRO A 435 -21.68 -17.74 -7.29
C PRO A 435 -22.59 -17.28 -6.14
N THR A 436 -22.87 -18.18 -5.19
CA THR A 436 -23.68 -17.82 -4.02
C THR A 436 -22.92 -16.83 -3.15
N LYS A 437 -23.57 -15.73 -2.78
CA LYS A 437 -23.00 -14.73 -1.88
C LYS A 437 -22.67 -15.34 -0.52
N GLY A 438 -21.51 -14.96 0.01
CA GLY A 438 -20.90 -15.59 1.19
C GLY A 438 -20.24 -16.93 0.91
N GLY A 439 -20.13 -17.36 -0.35
CA GLY A 439 -19.51 -18.62 -0.74
C GLY A 439 -20.27 -19.85 -0.26
N SER A 440 -19.56 -20.98 -0.20
CA SER A 440 -20.07 -22.28 0.24
C SER A 440 -19.97 -22.50 1.76
N ALA A 441 -19.33 -21.58 2.50
CA ALA A 441 -19.14 -21.69 3.93
C ALA A 441 -20.46 -21.73 4.71
N LYS A 442 -20.46 -22.41 5.86
CA LYS A 442 -21.54 -22.33 6.86
C LYS A 442 -21.34 -21.07 7.71
N TRP A 443 -22.25 -20.11 7.55
CA TRP A 443 -22.24 -18.86 8.31
C TRP A 443 -22.95 -19.04 9.65
N LEU A 444 -22.29 -18.66 10.74
CA LEU A 444 -22.77 -18.81 12.12
C LEU A 444 -22.68 -17.47 12.85
N THR A 445 -23.59 -17.19 13.77
CA THR A 445 -23.35 -16.21 14.83
C THR A 445 -22.30 -16.74 15.81
N LEU A 446 -21.78 -15.87 16.69
CA LEU A 446 -20.84 -16.33 17.72
C LEU A 446 -21.46 -17.40 18.64
N ASP A 447 -22.71 -17.20 19.09
CA ASP A 447 -23.38 -18.17 19.97
C ASP A 447 -23.60 -19.53 19.28
N GLN A 448 -23.97 -19.52 18.00
CA GLN A 448 -24.08 -20.74 17.21
C GLN A 448 -22.72 -21.43 17.04
N ALA A 449 -21.65 -20.66 16.82
CA ALA A 449 -20.30 -21.19 16.69
C ALA A 449 -19.80 -21.84 17.99
N ARG A 450 -20.12 -21.27 19.16
CA ARG A 450 -19.80 -21.88 20.46
C ARG A 450 -20.46 -23.24 20.64
N ALA A 451 -21.73 -23.35 20.23
CA ALA A 451 -22.46 -24.61 20.29
C ALA A 451 -21.94 -25.66 19.28
N GLU A 452 -21.69 -25.25 18.04
CA GLU A 452 -21.29 -26.15 16.95
C GLU A 452 -19.82 -26.58 17.04
N LEU A 453 -18.92 -25.66 17.40
CA LEU A 453 -17.46 -25.86 17.37
C LEU A 453 -16.86 -26.14 18.74
N GLY A 454 -17.64 -25.98 19.82
CA GLY A 454 -17.19 -26.21 21.20
C GLY A 454 -16.15 -25.18 21.68
N ILE A 455 -16.26 -23.93 21.22
CA ILE A 455 -15.34 -22.82 21.51
C ILE A 455 -15.83 -21.90 22.63
#